data_AF-A0AAD5L8U4-F1
#
_entry.id   AF-A0AAD5L8U4-F1
#
_cell.length_a   1.000
_cell.length_b   1.000
_cell.length_c   1.000
_cell.angle_alpha   90.00
_cell.angle_beta   90.00
_cell.angle_gamma   90.00
#
_symmetry.space_group_name_H-M   'P 1'
#
loop_
_entity.id
_entity.type
_entity.pdbx_description
1 polymer ?
#
loop_
_entity_poly.entity_id
_entity_poly.type
_entity_poly.pdbx_seq_one_letter_code
_entity_poly.pdbx_strand_id
1 'polypeptide(L)'
;MSSILNAREDSIASLSQLRKSPSWSSLSTASSSPTVSPLSSPTNAAMSSPLLTASLLTYSIHDALQDEDAELHIDDEDLESFRLPDREPESVRGTTQTTIYMVRTIFTTVSNILTGFAFNGRDYGGDFGYSLSFPQLMLILAIFCVPIIPITWFFITEEKHPGVVVKEYMNEFWDLLQQRAMYQVIAYKYFSGIFENFSVTCSLPIQEFWAKATPLNDKIFTIVGNAVLATTLFMTGKYGLHWSWRSMQAITLTSVIAIDIIVVFLTTWAKLRSQWFWLGAPVVENLPYGVGFIISTFVVVELAGEGNEGAVYGLLTTVSNLSIPVAKTITKNVAANFKVTNDDIVEDTKEVRWDVTYVYIIKYSLNLLSLVFLPMLPAQKAQTQELKRKGGKSKLLGFITIVYITFGLCWSVMVNIMSIYPSTSCLKLVGGKGCKKSE
;
A
#
# COMPACT_ATOMS: atom_id res chain seq x y z
N MET A 1 36.44 -27.57 -26.19
CA MET A 1 36.70 -26.23 -26.76
C MET A 1 36.02 -26.01 -28.12
N SER A 2 35.69 -27.06 -28.90
CA SER A 2 34.92 -26.93 -30.15
C SER A 2 33.39 -26.81 -29.99
N SER A 3 32.83 -27.15 -28.82
CA SER A 3 31.38 -27.07 -28.56
C SER A 3 30.89 -25.69 -28.09
N ILE A 4 31.82 -24.83 -27.64
CA ILE A 4 31.50 -23.47 -27.15
C ILE A 4 31.56 -22.45 -28.30
N LEU A 5 32.30 -22.74 -29.38
CA LEU A 5 32.38 -21.87 -30.55
C LEU A 5 31.13 -21.96 -31.44
N ASN A 6 30.54 -23.15 -31.63
CA ASN A 6 29.31 -23.29 -32.43
C ASN A 6 28.09 -22.59 -31.81
N ALA A 7 27.98 -22.56 -30.47
CA ALA A 7 26.88 -21.85 -29.80
C ALA A 7 26.95 -20.32 -29.94
N ARG A 8 28.13 -19.78 -30.28
CA ARG A 8 28.35 -18.34 -30.44
C ARG A 8 28.03 -17.88 -31.86
N GLU A 9 28.23 -18.71 -32.89
CA GLU A 9 27.87 -18.38 -34.27
C GLU A 9 26.34 -18.40 -34.51
N ASP A 10 25.61 -19.32 -33.90
CA ASP A 10 24.14 -19.38 -33.99
C ASP A 10 23.44 -18.17 -33.31
N SER A 11 24.06 -17.62 -32.27
CA SER A 11 23.58 -16.39 -31.61
C SER A 11 23.83 -15.12 -32.44
N ILE A 12 24.85 -15.11 -33.30
CA ILE A 12 25.15 -13.96 -34.15
C ILE A 12 24.29 -13.99 -35.43
N ALA A 13 23.98 -15.18 -35.95
CA ALA A 13 23.06 -15.34 -37.08
C ALA A 13 21.63 -14.88 -36.75
N SER A 14 21.15 -15.17 -35.54
CA SER A 14 19.82 -14.78 -35.06
C SER A 14 19.68 -13.26 -34.79
N LEU A 15 20.76 -12.58 -34.40
CA LEU A 15 20.77 -11.11 -34.25
C LEU A 15 20.78 -10.37 -35.60
N SER A 16 21.26 -10.99 -36.67
CA SER A 16 21.26 -10.39 -38.02
C SER A 16 19.88 -10.38 -38.69
N GLN A 17 18.96 -11.28 -38.27
CA GLN A 17 17.58 -11.32 -38.78
C GLN A 17 16.65 -10.30 -38.09
N LEU A 18 16.94 -9.87 -36.85
CA LEU A 18 16.18 -8.82 -36.16
C LEU A 18 16.43 -7.41 -36.70
N ARG A 19 17.40 -7.23 -37.62
CA ARG A 19 17.75 -5.93 -38.23
C ARG A 19 17.01 -5.63 -39.53
N LYS A 20 16.13 -6.51 -40.02
CA LYS A 20 15.45 -6.37 -41.32
C LYS A 20 13.92 -6.51 -41.22
N SER A 21 13.23 -5.52 -40.64
CA SER A 21 11.83 -5.15 -40.95
C SER A 21 11.53 -3.75 -40.34
N PRO A 22 10.58 -2.94 -40.88
CA PRO A 22 10.90 -1.60 -41.38
C PRO A 22 10.73 -0.43 -40.40
N SER A 23 11.62 0.55 -40.61
CA SER A 23 11.57 2.00 -40.33
C SER A 23 10.39 2.57 -39.52
N TRP A 24 10.75 3.16 -38.37
CA TRP A 24 9.95 4.09 -37.54
C TRP A 24 9.77 5.49 -38.19
N SER A 25 9.38 5.56 -39.46
CA SER A 25 9.28 6.84 -40.19
C SER A 25 7.96 7.08 -40.94
N SER A 26 6.88 6.33 -40.65
CA SER A 26 5.62 6.45 -41.40
C SER A 26 4.36 6.64 -40.54
N LEU A 27 4.46 7.22 -39.34
CA LEU A 27 3.30 7.59 -38.51
C LEU A 27 3.17 9.12 -38.31
N SER A 28 3.71 9.91 -39.23
CA SER A 28 3.48 11.35 -39.33
C SER A 28 2.54 11.70 -40.48
N THR A 29 1.24 11.38 -40.34
CA THR A 29 0.11 12.04 -41.04
C THR A 29 -1.19 11.34 -40.70
N ALA A 30 -1.88 11.82 -39.66
CA ALA A 30 -3.34 11.76 -39.55
C ALA A 30 -3.78 12.77 -38.48
N SER A 31 -3.95 14.02 -38.89
CA SER A 31 -4.56 15.08 -38.09
C SER A 31 -6.08 14.96 -38.15
N SER A 32 -6.73 14.72 -37.00
CA SER A 32 -8.11 15.12 -36.76
C SER A 32 -8.43 15.15 -35.25
N SER A 33 -8.46 16.36 -34.70
CA SER A 33 -9.16 16.88 -33.50
C SER A 33 -8.94 16.24 -32.11
N PRO A 34 -8.88 17.06 -31.03
CA PRO A 34 -8.37 16.62 -29.72
C PRO A 34 -9.50 16.11 -28.82
N THR A 35 -9.68 14.80 -28.75
CA THR A 35 -10.44 14.18 -27.65
C THR A 35 -9.43 13.85 -26.56
N VAL A 36 -9.26 14.80 -25.63
CA VAL A 36 -8.47 14.61 -24.40
C VAL A 36 -9.11 13.48 -23.61
N SER A 37 -8.57 12.28 -23.81
CA SER A 37 -8.82 11.13 -22.95
C SER A 37 -7.91 11.33 -21.74
N PRO A 38 -8.41 11.52 -20.52
CA PRO A 38 -7.52 11.56 -19.37
C PRO A 38 -6.97 10.14 -19.21
N LEU A 39 -5.71 9.97 -19.62
CA LEU A 39 -4.86 8.89 -19.16
C LEU A 39 -5.11 8.76 -17.66
N SER A 40 -5.47 7.56 -17.20
CA SER A 40 -5.25 7.19 -15.80
C SER A 40 -3.83 7.61 -15.46
N SER A 41 -3.70 8.61 -14.60
CA SER A 41 -2.43 9.27 -14.36
C SER A 41 -1.38 8.23 -13.96
N PRO A 42 -0.25 8.12 -14.71
CA PRO A 42 0.83 7.20 -14.38
C PRO A 42 1.41 7.42 -12.98
N THR A 43 1.11 8.57 -12.36
CA THR A 43 1.50 8.96 -11.01
C THR A 43 0.94 8.04 -9.92
N ASN A 44 -0.25 7.47 -10.08
CA ASN A 44 -0.79 6.54 -9.06
C ASN A 44 -0.14 5.15 -9.15
N ALA A 45 0.17 4.67 -10.35
CA ALA A 45 0.92 3.42 -10.53
C ALA A 45 2.40 3.60 -10.14
N ALA A 46 3.00 4.75 -10.49
CA ALA A 46 4.36 5.13 -10.09
C ALA A 46 4.48 5.51 -8.60
N MET A 47 3.38 5.68 -7.86
CA MET A 47 3.37 5.79 -6.38
C MET A 47 3.30 4.43 -5.71
N SER A 48 2.80 3.39 -6.38
CA SER A 48 2.74 2.03 -5.85
C SER A 48 4.08 1.29 -5.90
N SER A 49 4.93 1.58 -6.88
CA SER A 49 6.30 1.05 -7.00
C SER A 49 7.27 1.54 -5.91
N PRO A 50 7.35 2.84 -5.54
CA PRO A 50 8.15 3.31 -4.41
C PRO A 50 7.57 2.88 -3.06
N LEU A 51 6.30 2.48 -2.97
CA LEU A 51 5.79 1.82 -1.76
C LEU A 51 6.36 0.41 -1.60
N LEU A 52 6.62 -0.31 -2.70
CA LEU A 52 7.30 -1.61 -2.69
C LEU A 52 8.79 -1.46 -2.34
N THR A 53 9.47 -0.47 -2.95
CA THR A 53 10.88 -0.15 -2.64
C THR A 53 11.03 0.42 -1.24
N ALA A 54 10.08 1.24 -0.77
CA ALA A 54 10.03 1.72 0.60
C ALA A 54 9.70 0.61 1.60
N SER A 55 8.93 -0.42 1.21
CA SER A 55 8.68 -1.59 2.08
C SER A 55 9.91 -2.48 2.17
N LEU A 56 10.68 -2.63 1.09
CA LEU A 56 12.00 -3.27 1.11
C LEU A 56 13.01 -2.44 1.92
N LEU A 57 13.01 -1.11 1.80
CA LEU A 57 13.80 -0.22 2.67
C LEU A 57 13.35 -0.28 4.12
N THR A 58 12.04 -0.34 4.39
CA THR A 58 11.48 -0.50 5.75
C THR A 58 12.01 -1.79 6.36
N TYR A 59 12.09 -2.87 5.57
CA TYR A 59 12.67 -4.14 6.00
C TYR A 59 14.19 -4.07 6.20
N SER A 60 14.96 -3.51 5.26
CA SER A 60 16.41 -3.34 5.42
C SER A 60 16.80 -2.39 6.57
N ILE A 61 15.96 -1.39 6.85
CA ILE A 61 16.14 -0.48 7.99
C ILE A 61 15.65 -1.16 9.29
N HIS A 62 14.65 -2.04 9.25
CA HIS A 62 14.24 -2.85 10.40
C HIS A 62 15.36 -3.77 10.88
N ASP A 63 16.01 -4.43 9.92
CA ASP A 63 17.16 -5.31 10.16
C ASP A 63 18.38 -4.50 10.65
N ALA A 64 18.69 -3.37 9.99
CA ALA A 64 19.84 -2.54 10.36
C ALA A 64 19.70 -1.80 11.70
N LEU A 65 18.48 -1.41 12.10
CA LEU A 65 18.24 -0.77 13.40
C LEU A 65 18.10 -1.77 14.55
N GLN A 66 17.75 -3.03 14.27
CA GLN A 66 17.81 -4.11 15.28
C GLN A 66 19.25 -4.39 15.73
N ASP A 67 20.24 -4.04 14.90
CA ASP A 67 21.66 -4.13 15.22
C ASP A 67 22.16 -2.90 16.02
N GLU A 68 21.70 -1.69 15.69
CA GLU A 68 22.17 -0.45 16.34
C GLU A 68 21.74 -0.35 17.83
N ASP A 69 20.58 -0.92 18.20
CA ASP A 69 20.12 -0.98 19.60
C ASP A 69 20.93 -1.99 20.45
N ALA A 70 21.80 -2.82 19.84
CA ALA A 70 22.71 -3.71 20.58
C ALA A 70 24.01 -3.02 21.03
N GLU A 71 24.32 -1.80 20.53
CA GLU A 71 25.58 -1.10 20.80
C GLU A 71 25.47 0.04 21.85
N LEU A 72 24.30 0.28 22.43
CA LEU A 72 24.15 1.31 23.46
C LEU A 72 24.50 0.75 24.86
N HIS A 73 25.75 0.96 25.25
CA HIS A 73 26.34 0.84 26.59
C HIS A 73 25.35 0.64 27.76
N ILE A 74 25.32 -0.59 28.31
CA ILE A 74 24.93 -0.87 29.71
C ILE A 74 26.00 -1.80 30.27
N ASP A 75 26.51 -1.43 31.45
CA ASP A 75 27.65 -2.04 32.14
C ASP A 75 27.57 -3.57 32.29
N ASP A 76 28.70 -4.22 32.04
CA ASP A 76 28.98 -5.64 32.23
C ASP A 76 28.89 -6.03 33.73
N GLU A 77 27.88 -6.82 34.12
CA GLU A 77 28.07 -7.97 35.06
C GLU A 77 26.83 -8.89 35.28
N ASP A 78 25.68 -8.66 34.65
CA ASP A 78 24.51 -9.59 34.73
C ASP A 78 24.11 -10.20 33.35
N LEU A 79 25.01 -10.11 32.36
CA LEU A 79 24.72 -10.24 30.92
C LEU A 79 24.74 -11.68 30.35
N GLU A 80 24.82 -12.72 31.19
CA GLU A 80 24.78 -14.13 30.76
C GLU A 80 23.48 -14.87 31.09
N SER A 81 22.62 -14.36 31.98
CA SER A 81 21.34 -15.04 32.32
C SER A 81 20.10 -14.49 31.61
N PHE A 82 20.25 -13.52 30.70
CA PHE A 82 19.15 -12.85 29.98
C PHE A 82 19.26 -12.95 28.44
N ARG A 83 20.15 -13.81 27.92
CA ARG A 83 20.24 -14.02 26.46
C ARG A 83 19.03 -14.82 25.98
N LEU A 84 18.08 -14.09 25.37
CA LEU A 84 16.88 -14.54 24.64
C LEU A 84 15.75 -14.99 25.59
N PRO A 85 14.83 -14.08 25.98
CA PRO A 85 13.76 -13.59 25.09
C PRO A 85 13.46 -12.09 25.27
N ASP A 86 13.01 -11.42 24.19
CA ASP A 86 12.66 -9.99 24.12
C ASP A 86 13.81 -9.06 23.70
N ARG A 87 14.06 -8.95 22.38
CA ARG A 87 14.97 -7.92 21.83
C ARG A 87 14.49 -6.47 22.05
N GLU A 88 13.23 -6.28 22.46
CA GLU A 88 12.74 -5.07 23.13
C GLU A 88 11.95 -5.51 24.38
N PRO A 89 12.24 -4.99 25.60
CA PRO A 89 11.44 -5.25 26.80
C PRO A 89 9.94 -5.06 26.53
N GLU A 90 9.06 -5.87 27.14
CA GLU A 90 7.61 -5.81 26.91
C GLU A 90 7.02 -4.38 27.02
N SER A 91 7.62 -3.54 27.87
CA SER A 91 7.27 -2.13 28.11
C SER A 91 7.61 -1.18 26.94
N VAL A 92 8.59 -1.51 26.11
CA VAL A 92 9.03 -0.70 24.96
C VAL A 92 8.79 -1.39 23.61
N ARG A 93 8.30 -2.63 23.62
CA ARG A 93 8.02 -3.43 22.41
C ARG A 93 7.08 -2.73 21.42
N GLY A 94 7.61 -2.39 20.25
CA GLY A 94 6.96 -1.64 19.17
C GLY A 94 7.62 -0.28 18.87
N THR A 95 8.69 0.08 19.59
CA THR A 95 9.36 1.38 19.43
C THR A 95 10.20 1.41 18.16
N THR A 96 11.05 0.39 17.91
CA THR A 96 11.81 0.26 16.65
C THR A 96 10.88 0.34 15.44
N GLN A 97 9.73 -0.36 15.47
CA GLN A 97 8.73 -0.32 14.40
C GLN A 97 8.18 1.11 14.17
N THR A 98 7.88 1.83 15.25
CA THR A 98 7.40 3.21 15.18
C THR A 98 8.46 4.14 14.60
N THR A 99 9.73 3.99 14.98
CA THR A 99 10.87 4.76 14.46
C THR A 99 11.05 4.56 12.96
N ILE A 100 10.98 3.33 12.48
CA ILE A 100 11.12 3.04 11.04
C ILE A 100 10.00 3.72 10.24
N TYR A 101 8.75 3.63 10.71
CA TYR A 101 7.64 4.31 10.04
C TYR A 101 7.76 5.83 10.09
N MET A 102 8.36 6.39 11.15
CA MET A 102 8.68 7.81 11.21
C MET A 102 9.69 8.21 10.13
N VAL A 103 10.83 7.50 10.04
CA VAL A 103 11.86 7.76 9.03
C VAL A 103 11.28 7.64 7.62
N ARG A 104 10.50 6.57 7.37
CA ARG A 104 9.77 6.38 6.11
C ARG A 104 8.87 7.56 5.78
N THR A 105 8.15 8.09 6.76
CA THR A 105 7.22 9.22 6.56
C THR A 105 7.98 10.51 6.24
N ILE A 106 9.14 10.74 6.85
CA ILE A 106 10.02 11.87 6.53
C ILE A 106 10.48 11.80 5.06
N PHE A 107 11.02 10.67 4.62
CA PHE A 107 11.47 10.51 3.23
C PHE A 107 10.30 10.54 2.22
N THR A 108 9.12 10.04 2.60
CA THR A 108 7.89 10.18 1.81
C THR A 108 7.52 11.66 1.65
N THR A 109 7.74 12.48 2.68
CA THR A 109 7.53 13.93 2.62
C THR A 109 8.51 14.61 1.67
N VAL A 110 9.79 14.27 1.73
CA VAL A 110 10.82 14.77 0.80
C VAL A 110 10.48 14.40 -0.65
N SER A 111 10.02 13.16 -0.89
CA SER A 111 9.57 12.71 -2.21
C SER A 111 8.35 13.50 -2.73
N ASN A 112 7.39 13.81 -1.85
CA ASN A 112 6.24 14.64 -2.22
C ASN A 112 6.64 16.09 -2.53
N ILE A 113 7.63 16.65 -1.82
CA ILE A 113 8.19 17.97 -2.14
C ILE A 113 8.82 17.94 -3.54
N LEU A 114 9.72 16.97 -3.79
CA LEU A 114 10.39 16.84 -5.09
C LEU A 114 9.39 16.70 -6.23
N THR A 115 8.42 15.78 -6.11
CA THR A 115 7.41 15.55 -7.13
C THR A 115 6.45 16.72 -7.29
N GLY A 116 6.11 17.43 -6.21
CA GLY A 116 5.26 18.61 -6.26
C GLY A 116 5.88 19.78 -7.03
N PHE A 117 7.20 20.01 -6.92
CA PHE A 117 7.88 21.02 -7.73
C PHE A 117 8.22 20.54 -9.14
N ALA A 118 8.55 19.26 -9.30
CA ALA A 118 8.96 18.68 -10.58
C ALA A 118 7.78 18.42 -11.54
N PHE A 119 6.58 18.11 -11.04
CA PHE A 119 5.42 17.70 -11.84
C PHE A 119 4.28 18.71 -11.77
N ASN A 120 4.60 20.01 -11.85
CA ASN A 120 3.61 21.09 -11.81
C ASN A 120 3.59 21.93 -13.10
N GLY A 121 4.08 21.38 -14.20
CA GLY A 121 3.95 22.00 -15.52
C GLY A 121 2.55 21.82 -16.11
N ARG A 122 2.30 22.48 -17.25
CA ARG A 122 0.99 22.45 -17.93
C ARG A 122 0.49 21.05 -18.27
N ASP A 123 1.40 20.14 -18.62
CA ASP A 123 1.07 18.73 -18.94
C ASP A 123 0.49 17.96 -17.74
N TYR A 124 0.68 18.47 -16.53
CA TYR A 124 0.21 17.88 -15.28
C TYR A 124 -0.90 18.71 -14.61
N GLY A 125 -1.46 19.71 -15.31
CA GLY A 125 -2.52 20.58 -14.79
C GLY A 125 -2.02 21.69 -13.87
N GLY A 126 -0.71 22.00 -13.90
CA GLY A 126 -0.10 23.08 -13.13
C GLY A 126 0.31 24.29 -13.98
N ASP A 127 0.76 25.34 -13.30
CA ASP A 127 1.05 26.65 -13.91
C ASP A 127 2.53 26.86 -14.26
N PHE A 128 3.43 25.91 -13.93
CA PHE A 128 4.86 26.13 -14.10
C PHE A 128 5.28 26.01 -15.58
N GLY A 129 6.27 26.82 -15.98
CA GLY A 129 6.88 26.76 -17.30
C GLY A 129 7.85 25.57 -17.50
N TYR A 130 8.06 24.76 -16.47
CA TYR A 130 8.97 23.63 -16.44
C TYR A 130 8.31 22.44 -15.74
N SER A 131 8.53 21.25 -16.28
CA SER A 131 8.19 19.97 -15.67
C SER A 131 9.24 18.91 -16.03
N LEU A 132 9.49 17.98 -15.11
CA LEU A 132 10.28 16.80 -15.41
C LEU A 132 9.47 15.80 -16.21
N SER A 133 10.11 15.14 -17.16
CA SER A 133 9.56 13.95 -17.81
C SER A 133 9.60 12.75 -16.86
N PHE A 134 8.71 11.80 -17.08
CA PHE A 134 8.68 10.55 -16.32
C PHE A 134 10.04 9.78 -16.32
N PRO A 135 10.75 9.62 -17.47
CA PRO A 135 12.06 8.97 -17.46
C PRO A 135 13.13 9.71 -16.63
N GLN A 136 13.09 11.04 -16.59
CA GLN A 136 14.02 11.83 -15.77
C GLN A 136 13.80 11.59 -14.28
N LEU A 137 12.54 11.49 -13.84
CA LEU A 137 12.23 11.10 -12.46
C LEU A 137 12.76 9.70 -12.14
N MET A 138 12.54 8.73 -13.04
CA MET A 138 13.04 7.36 -12.85
C MET A 138 14.56 7.31 -12.74
N LEU A 139 15.28 8.15 -13.50
CA LEU A 139 16.74 8.29 -13.39
C LEU A 139 17.16 8.88 -12.04
N ILE A 140 16.48 9.93 -11.57
CA ILE A 140 16.74 10.52 -10.24
C ILE A 140 16.54 9.46 -9.15
N LEU A 141 15.44 8.71 -9.19
CA LEU A 141 15.19 7.61 -8.26
C LEU A 141 16.30 6.54 -8.32
N ALA A 142 16.76 6.16 -9.51
CA ALA A 142 17.86 5.22 -9.65
C ALA A 142 19.15 5.73 -9.01
N ILE A 143 19.48 7.02 -9.18
CA ILE A 143 20.66 7.64 -8.56
C ILE A 143 20.60 7.58 -7.03
N PHE A 144 19.42 7.77 -6.42
CA PHE A 144 19.26 7.63 -4.96
C PHE A 144 19.31 6.19 -4.47
N CYS A 145 18.90 5.22 -5.29
CA CYS A 145 18.93 3.80 -4.93
C CYS A 145 20.33 3.17 -5.05
N VAL A 146 21.16 3.61 -5.98
CA VAL A 146 22.49 3.00 -6.22
C VAL A 146 23.40 3.04 -4.98
N PRO A 147 23.51 4.15 -4.21
CA PRO A 147 24.31 4.20 -2.98
C PRO A 147 23.84 3.27 -1.87
N ILE A 148 22.59 2.82 -1.89
CA ILE A 148 22.06 1.92 -0.87
C ILE A 148 22.82 0.58 -0.92
N ILE A 149 23.16 0.09 -2.11
CA ILE A 149 23.88 -1.19 -2.29
C ILE A 149 25.24 -1.21 -1.56
N PRO A 150 26.17 -0.26 -1.79
CA PRO A 150 27.43 -0.22 -1.05
C PRO A 150 27.20 0.09 0.43
N ILE A 151 26.22 0.94 0.80
CA ILE A 151 25.93 1.18 2.22
C ILE A 151 25.54 -0.12 2.92
N THR A 152 24.62 -0.89 2.35
CA THR A 152 24.22 -2.19 2.92
C THR A 152 25.39 -3.17 2.94
N TRP A 153 26.26 -3.17 1.94
CA TRP A 153 27.40 -4.08 1.88
C TRP A 153 28.51 -3.76 2.90
N PHE A 154 28.74 -2.47 3.18
CA PHE A 154 29.85 -2.03 4.05
C PHE A 154 29.43 -1.78 5.50
N PHE A 155 28.16 -1.44 5.77
CA PHE A 155 27.71 -1.02 7.10
C PHE A 155 26.82 -2.04 7.82
N ILE A 156 26.17 -2.97 7.12
CA ILE A 156 25.36 -4.01 7.78
C ILE A 156 26.28 -5.18 8.12
N THR A 157 26.38 -5.50 9.42
CA THR A 157 27.24 -6.59 9.92
C THR A 157 26.37 -7.66 10.56
N GLU A 158 25.93 -8.64 9.78
CA GLU A 158 25.13 -9.75 10.33
C GLU A 158 26.01 -10.75 11.11
N GLU A 159 25.55 -11.15 12.28
CA GLU A 159 26.09 -12.31 12.98
C GLU A 159 25.84 -13.59 12.15
N LYS A 160 26.84 -14.48 12.08
CA LYS A 160 26.69 -15.75 11.37
C LYS A 160 25.68 -16.65 12.08
N HIS A 161 24.45 -16.69 11.57
CA HIS A 161 23.43 -17.61 12.04
C HIS A 161 23.71 -19.04 11.52
N PRO A 162 23.54 -20.11 12.34
CA PRO A 162 23.61 -21.48 11.86
C PRO A 162 22.58 -21.73 10.75
N GLY A 163 22.97 -22.47 9.71
CA GLY A 163 22.08 -22.77 8.59
C GLY A 163 20.83 -23.56 9.04
N VAL A 164 19.66 -23.16 8.55
CA VAL A 164 18.38 -23.79 8.87
C VAL A 164 18.02 -24.82 7.78
N VAL A 165 17.55 -25.99 8.19
CA VAL A 165 17.03 -27.01 7.26
C VAL A 165 15.67 -26.53 6.72
N VAL A 166 15.62 -26.15 5.43
CA VAL A 166 14.42 -25.57 4.79
C VAL A 166 13.16 -26.43 5.01
N LYS A 167 13.29 -27.76 4.98
CA LYS A 167 12.15 -28.66 5.20
C LYS A 167 11.59 -28.55 6.62
N GLU A 168 12.44 -28.44 7.63
CA GLU A 168 12.04 -28.28 9.03
C GLU A 168 11.39 -26.92 9.22
N TYR A 169 12.01 -25.87 8.69
CA TYR A 169 11.46 -24.52 8.66
C TYR A 169 10.05 -24.45 8.03
N MET A 170 9.87 -25.07 6.86
CA MET A 170 8.56 -25.09 6.18
C MET A 170 7.51 -25.88 6.98
N ASN A 171 7.91 -26.93 7.70
CA ASN A 171 7.00 -27.67 8.57
C ASN A 171 6.61 -26.86 9.80
N GLU A 172 7.55 -26.17 10.44
CA GLU A 172 7.28 -25.25 11.55
C GLU A 172 6.37 -24.10 11.13
N PHE A 173 6.62 -23.53 9.95
CA PHE A 173 5.78 -22.47 9.39
C PHE A 173 4.37 -22.97 9.07
N TRP A 174 4.24 -24.18 8.52
CA TRP A 174 2.94 -24.82 8.33
C TRP A 174 2.21 -25.06 9.65
N ASP A 175 2.93 -25.47 10.69
CA ASP A 175 2.37 -25.65 12.03
C ASP A 175 1.94 -24.33 12.68
N LEU A 176 2.64 -23.24 12.39
CA LEU A 176 2.27 -21.89 12.80
C LEU A 176 0.99 -21.43 12.11
N LEU A 177 0.84 -21.67 10.80
CA LEU A 177 -0.39 -21.31 10.05
C LEU A 177 -1.63 -22.06 10.53
N GLN A 178 -1.45 -23.26 11.09
CA GLN A 178 -2.53 -24.02 11.71
C GLN A 178 -2.97 -23.45 13.06
N GLN A 179 -2.19 -22.59 13.71
CA GLN A 179 -2.53 -22.03 15.01
C GLN A 179 -3.69 -21.04 14.89
N ARG A 180 -4.59 -21.08 15.87
CA ARG A 180 -5.74 -20.18 15.92
C ARG A 180 -5.37 -18.71 15.88
N ALA A 181 -4.34 -18.29 16.62
CA ALA A 181 -3.92 -16.90 16.62
C ALA A 181 -3.52 -16.41 15.21
N MET A 182 -2.88 -17.27 14.41
CA MET A 182 -2.36 -16.94 13.09
C MET A 182 -3.47 -16.84 12.03
N TYR A 183 -4.19 -17.94 11.75
CA TYR A 183 -5.22 -17.91 10.70
C TYR A 183 -6.35 -16.93 11.00
N GLN A 184 -6.63 -16.67 12.28
CA GLN A 184 -7.66 -15.73 12.71
C GLN A 184 -7.25 -14.29 12.35
N VAL A 185 -6.02 -13.88 12.65
CA VAL A 185 -5.54 -12.53 12.32
C VAL A 185 -5.33 -12.35 10.81
N ILE A 186 -4.85 -13.38 10.11
CA ILE A 186 -4.75 -13.36 8.66
C ILE A 186 -6.13 -13.16 8.02
N ALA A 187 -7.13 -13.93 8.45
CA ALA A 187 -8.49 -13.80 7.94
C ALA A 187 -9.08 -12.41 8.24
N TYR A 188 -8.86 -11.88 9.44
CA TYR A 188 -9.23 -10.51 9.77
C TYR A 188 -8.60 -9.50 8.79
N LYS A 189 -7.27 -9.52 8.63
CA LYS A 189 -6.54 -8.59 7.76
C LYS A 189 -6.99 -8.68 6.31
N TYR A 190 -7.31 -9.87 5.81
CA TYR A 190 -7.76 -10.06 4.44
C TYR A 190 -9.21 -9.60 4.25
N PHE A 191 -10.17 -10.17 4.98
CA PHE A 191 -11.59 -9.91 4.76
C PHE A 191 -11.98 -8.51 5.21
N SER A 192 -11.56 -8.07 6.40
CA SER A 192 -11.78 -6.69 6.85
C SER A 192 -11.11 -5.70 5.89
N GLY A 193 -9.90 -6.02 5.43
CA GLY A 193 -9.17 -5.22 4.45
C GLY A 193 -9.90 -5.06 3.11
N ILE A 194 -10.62 -6.07 2.61
CA ILE A 194 -11.40 -5.94 1.35
C ILE A 194 -12.49 -4.88 1.50
N PHE A 195 -13.16 -4.86 2.65
CA PHE A 195 -14.24 -3.92 2.95
C PHE A 195 -13.73 -2.51 3.26
N GLU A 196 -12.63 -2.41 4.01
CA GLU A 196 -11.97 -1.14 4.34
C GLU A 196 -11.36 -0.47 3.10
N ASN A 197 -10.75 -1.24 2.19
CA ASN A 197 -10.18 -0.71 0.94
C ASN A 197 -11.22 -0.46 -0.15
N PHE A 198 -12.50 -0.74 0.10
CA PHE A 198 -13.56 -0.38 -0.84
C PHE A 198 -13.61 1.15 -0.97
N SER A 199 -13.51 1.62 -2.20
CA SER A 199 -13.39 3.04 -2.54
C SER A 199 -14.41 3.45 -3.60
N VAL A 200 -14.29 4.67 -4.10
CA VAL A 200 -15.13 5.20 -5.19
C VAL A 200 -14.25 5.65 -6.35
N THR A 201 -14.81 5.70 -7.56
CA THR A 201 -14.09 6.12 -8.77
C THR A 201 -14.13 7.62 -9.02
N CYS A 202 -15.13 8.32 -8.48
CA CYS A 202 -15.36 9.75 -8.71
C CYS A 202 -14.60 10.71 -7.78
N SER A 203 -13.85 10.22 -6.79
CA SER A 203 -13.13 11.10 -5.84
C SER A 203 -12.15 12.06 -6.53
N LEU A 204 -11.35 11.54 -7.47
CA LEU A 204 -10.40 12.37 -8.25
C LEU A 204 -11.13 13.39 -9.16
N PRO A 205 -12.15 12.99 -9.95
CA PRO A 205 -12.98 13.95 -10.68
C PRO A 205 -13.64 15.02 -9.81
N ILE A 206 -14.12 14.67 -8.61
CA ILE A 206 -14.72 15.65 -7.68
C ILE A 206 -13.66 16.65 -7.22
N GLN A 207 -12.45 16.17 -6.89
CA GLN A 207 -11.33 17.01 -6.52
C GLN A 207 -10.97 18.03 -7.62
N GLU A 208 -10.89 17.57 -8.86
CA GLU A 208 -10.50 18.38 -10.02
C GLU A 208 -11.62 19.35 -10.45
N PHE A 209 -12.84 18.85 -10.66
CA PHE A 209 -13.90 19.65 -11.29
C PHE A 209 -14.78 20.41 -10.30
N TRP A 210 -15.10 19.82 -9.14
CA TRP A 210 -15.96 20.47 -8.14
C TRP A 210 -15.17 21.28 -7.13
N ALA A 211 -14.15 20.68 -6.51
CA ALA A 211 -13.33 21.36 -5.51
C ALA A 211 -12.26 22.27 -6.15
N LYS A 212 -11.94 22.06 -7.43
CA LYS A 212 -10.96 22.83 -8.21
C LYS A 212 -9.61 22.93 -7.49
N ALA A 213 -9.20 21.83 -6.88
CA ALA A 213 -7.93 21.74 -6.18
C ALA A 213 -6.78 21.71 -7.20
N THR A 214 -5.79 22.58 -7.00
CA THR A 214 -4.58 22.57 -7.85
C THR A 214 -3.64 21.44 -7.43
N PRO A 215 -2.85 20.87 -8.35
CA PRO A 215 -1.86 19.85 -8.02
C PRO A 215 -0.85 20.31 -6.96
N LEU A 216 -0.43 21.58 -7.01
CA LEU A 216 0.46 22.15 -6.01
C LEU A 216 -0.15 22.13 -4.60
N ASN A 217 -1.40 22.56 -4.46
CA ASN A 217 -2.07 22.58 -3.16
C ASN A 217 -2.33 21.16 -2.66
N ASP A 218 -2.72 20.22 -3.52
CA ASP A 218 -2.82 18.79 -3.18
C ASP A 218 -1.52 18.25 -2.56
N LYS A 219 -0.37 18.60 -3.15
CA LYS A 219 0.95 18.22 -2.62
C LYS A 219 1.30 18.90 -1.30
N ILE A 220 1.01 20.19 -1.15
CA ILE A 220 1.23 20.92 0.11
C ILE A 220 0.41 20.27 1.24
N PHE A 221 -0.87 19.99 1.01
CA PHE A 221 -1.72 19.32 1.99
C PHE A 221 -1.25 17.89 2.28
N THR A 222 -0.78 17.15 1.27
CA THR A 222 -0.17 15.83 1.47
C THR A 222 1.06 15.90 2.38
N ILE A 223 1.93 16.91 2.21
CA ILE A 223 3.10 17.15 3.06
C ILE A 223 2.69 17.41 4.51
N VAL A 224 1.69 18.28 4.72
CA VAL A 224 1.15 18.55 6.05
C VAL A 224 0.52 17.29 6.66
N GLY A 225 -0.23 16.52 5.86
CA GLY A 225 -0.81 15.24 6.25
C GLY A 225 0.22 14.21 6.69
N ASN A 226 1.36 14.11 5.99
CA ASN A 226 2.46 13.24 6.40
C ASN A 226 3.08 13.68 7.73
N ALA A 227 3.21 14.99 7.99
CA ALA A 227 3.69 15.49 9.27
C ALA A 227 2.72 15.16 10.42
N VAL A 228 1.41 15.28 10.17
CA VAL A 228 0.36 14.83 11.11
C VAL A 228 0.48 13.33 11.36
N LEU A 229 0.58 12.53 10.29
CA LEU A 229 0.75 11.08 10.39
C LEU A 229 1.99 10.71 11.22
N ALA A 230 3.16 11.30 10.94
CA ALA A 230 4.38 11.04 11.69
C ALA A 230 4.22 11.38 13.18
N THR A 231 3.61 12.52 13.48
CA THR A 231 3.34 12.96 14.87
C THR A 231 2.39 12.00 15.56
N THR A 232 1.33 11.58 14.87
CA THR A 232 0.37 10.60 15.37
C THR A 232 1.05 9.26 15.66
N LEU A 233 1.89 8.75 14.76
CA LEU A 233 2.61 7.49 14.96
C LEU A 233 3.49 7.55 16.21
N PHE A 234 4.26 8.64 16.37
CA PHE A 234 5.08 8.86 17.56
C PHE A 234 4.25 8.89 18.86
N MET A 235 3.18 9.68 18.87
CA MET A 235 2.30 9.79 20.04
C MET A 235 1.61 8.46 20.36
N THR A 236 1.18 7.72 19.35
CA THR A 236 0.53 6.42 19.53
C THR A 236 1.51 5.36 20.02
N GLY A 237 2.76 5.34 19.52
CA GLY A 237 3.80 4.46 20.05
C GLY A 237 4.09 4.74 21.53
N LYS A 238 4.13 6.02 21.93
CA LYS A 238 4.42 6.42 23.31
C LYS A 238 3.26 6.19 24.29
N TYR A 239 2.02 6.47 23.89
CA TYR A 239 0.86 6.49 24.80
C TYR A 239 -0.17 5.38 24.52
N GLY A 240 -0.14 4.78 23.33
CA GLY A 240 -1.17 3.85 22.85
C GLY A 240 -0.90 2.37 23.14
N LEU A 241 0.21 2.04 23.81
CA LEU A 241 0.66 0.65 24.00
C LEU A 241 -0.35 -0.23 24.76
N HIS A 242 -1.08 0.37 25.70
CA HIS A 242 -2.05 -0.32 26.55
C HIS A 242 -3.49 -0.21 26.06
N TRP A 243 -3.73 0.43 24.91
CA TRP A 243 -5.08 0.59 24.39
C TRP A 243 -5.62 -0.73 23.83
N SER A 244 -6.95 -0.91 23.90
CA SER A 244 -7.59 -2.07 23.30
C SER A 244 -7.59 -1.93 21.78
N TRP A 245 -6.97 -2.88 21.09
CA TRP A 245 -6.79 -2.85 19.64
C TRP A 245 -8.12 -2.85 18.89
N ARG A 246 -9.10 -3.62 19.38
CA ARG A 246 -10.45 -3.66 18.82
C ARG A 246 -11.13 -2.30 18.87
N SER A 247 -11.22 -1.71 20.06
CA SER A 247 -11.93 -0.44 20.24
C SER A 247 -11.25 0.67 19.46
N MET A 248 -9.91 0.70 19.46
CA MET A 248 -9.17 1.71 18.70
C MET A 248 -9.37 1.58 17.20
N GLN A 249 -9.38 0.37 16.64
CA GLN A 249 -9.69 0.19 15.22
C GLN A 249 -11.12 0.65 14.90
N ALA A 250 -12.10 0.33 15.76
CA ALA A 250 -13.48 0.76 15.55
C ALA A 250 -13.63 2.29 15.61
N ILE A 251 -13.02 2.94 16.61
CA ILE A 251 -13.07 4.39 16.82
C ILE A 251 -12.39 5.10 15.65
N THR A 252 -11.20 4.67 15.26
CA THR A 252 -10.42 5.29 14.19
C THR A 252 -11.13 5.19 12.84
N LEU A 253 -11.60 4.00 12.47
CA LEU A 253 -12.36 3.81 11.23
C LEU A 253 -13.64 4.66 11.21
N THR A 254 -14.40 4.66 12.30
CA THR A 254 -15.64 5.44 12.39
C THR A 254 -15.35 6.94 12.31
N SER A 255 -14.23 7.40 12.89
CA SER A 255 -13.80 8.80 12.85
C SER A 255 -13.41 9.23 11.43
N VAL A 256 -12.64 8.41 10.71
CA VAL A 256 -12.29 8.67 9.29
C VAL A 256 -13.57 8.79 8.45
N ILE A 257 -14.50 7.84 8.59
CA ILE A 257 -15.77 7.84 7.86
C ILE A 257 -16.60 9.08 8.20
N ALA A 258 -16.67 9.48 9.47
CA ALA A 258 -17.43 10.64 9.89
C ALA A 258 -16.89 11.95 9.28
N ILE A 259 -15.56 12.12 9.25
CA ILE A 259 -14.90 13.29 8.64
C ILE A 259 -15.19 13.32 7.12
N ASP A 260 -14.99 12.20 6.43
CA ASP A 260 -15.16 12.08 4.98
C ASP A 260 -16.64 12.33 4.58
N ILE A 261 -17.61 11.80 5.32
CA ILE A 261 -19.05 12.04 5.13
C ILE A 261 -19.35 13.54 5.12
N ILE A 262 -18.85 14.29 6.10
CA ILE A 262 -19.11 15.72 6.22
C ILE A 262 -18.58 16.45 5.00
N VAL A 263 -17.33 16.21 4.62
CA VAL A 263 -16.69 16.93 3.52
C VAL A 263 -17.30 16.56 2.17
N VAL A 264 -17.50 15.27 1.90
CA VAL A 264 -18.03 14.78 0.62
C VAL A 264 -19.45 15.26 0.39
N PHE A 265 -20.36 15.15 1.37
CA PHE A 265 -21.75 15.55 1.15
C PHE A 265 -21.91 17.08 1.06
N LEU A 266 -21.13 17.86 1.81
CA LEU A 266 -21.14 19.32 1.69
C LEU A 266 -20.58 19.80 0.34
N THR A 267 -19.59 19.10 -0.21
CA THR A 267 -19.02 19.35 -1.55
C THR A 267 -19.99 18.94 -2.65
N THR A 268 -20.61 17.76 -2.53
CA THR A 268 -21.55 17.20 -3.51
C THR A 268 -22.78 18.08 -3.67
N TRP A 269 -23.40 18.51 -2.57
CA TRP A 269 -24.59 19.37 -2.58
C TRP A 269 -24.28 20.86 -2.73
N ALA A 270 -23.05 21.20 -3.16
CA ALA A 270 -22.60 22.56 -3.47
C ALA A 270 -22.77 23.58 -2.34
N LYS A 271 -22.74 23.15 -1.07
CA LYS A 271 -22.76 24.06 0.09
C LYS A 271 -21.37 24.65 0.35
N LEU A 272 -20.32 23.83 0.20
CA LEU A 272 -18.92 24.21 0.37
C LEU A 272 -18.05 23.50 -0.67
N ARG A 273 -17.72 24.18 -1.77
CA ARG A 273 -16.78 23.70 -2.81
C ARG A 273 -15.50 24.52 -2.80
N SER A 274 -14.70 24.32 -1.75
CA SER A 274 -13.41 24.98 -1.58
C SER A 274 -12.30 23.95 -1.60
N GLN A 275 -11.23 24.21 -2.35
CA GLN A 275 -10.04 23.36 -2.37
C GLN A 275 -9.47 23.12 -0.97
N TRP A 276 -9.46 24.14 -0.09
CA TRP A 276 -8.92 24.03 1.26
C TRP A 276 -9.79 23.13 2.15
N PHE A 277 -11.10 23.10 1.88
CA PHE A 277 -12.04 22.26 2.61
C PHE A 277 -11.92 20.79 2.17
N TRP A 278 -11.82 20.54 0.86
CA TRP A 278 -11.64 19.20 0.31
C TRP A 278 -10.29 18.59 0.70
N LEU A 279 -9.19 19.32 0.50
CA LEU A 279 -7.84 18.85 0.81
C LEU A 279 -7.53 18.82 2.31
N GLY A 280 -8.27 19.60 3.12
CA GLY A 280 -8.11 19.62 4.57
C GLY A 280 -8.60 18.34 5.26
N ALA A 281 -9.64 17.69 4.72
CA ALA A 281 -10.17 16.45 5.31
C ALA A 281 -9.13 15.33 5.41
N PRO A 282 -8.41 14.97 4.32
CA PRO A 282 -7.34 13.97 4.37
C PRO A 282 -6.25 14.27 5.40
N VAL A 283 -5.93 15.55 5.66
CA VAL A 283 -4.96 15.93 6.70
C VAL A 283 -5.47 15.57 8.09
N VAL A 284 -6.74 15.85 8.38
CA VAL A 284 -7.34 15.49 9.68
C VAL A 284 -7.51 13.97 9.79
N GLU A 285 -7.88 13.29 8.71
CA GLU A 285 -8.05 11.83 8.66
C GLU A 285 -6.75 11.05 8.89
N ASN A 286 -5.58 11.64 8.57
CA ASN A 286 -4.28 11.03 8.87
C ASN A 286 -4.08 10.75 10.37
N LEU A 287 -4.76 11.49 11.26
CA LEU A 287 -4.70 11.25 12.70
C LEU A 287 -5.38 9.93 13.09
N PRO A 288 -6.69 9.71 12.88
CA PRO A 288 -7.28 8.43 13.19
C PRO A 288 -6.69 7.29 12.35
N TYR A 289 -6.36 7.53 11.07
CA TYR A 289 -5.71 6.54 10.22
C TYR A 289 -4.37 6.07 10.80
N GLY A 290 -3.50 6.98 11.23
CA GLY A 290 -2.20 6.66 11.82
C GLY A 290 -2.31 5.81 13.08
N VAL A 291 -3.27 6.14 13.95
CA VAL A 291 -3.57 5.36 15.16
C VAL A 291 -4.01 3.94 14.80
N GLY A 292 -4.96 3.79 13.87
CA GLY A 292 -5.44 2.48 13.42
C GLY A 292 -4.33 1.66 12.78
N PHE A 293 -3.52 2.29 11.91
CA PHE A 293 -2.42 1.65 11.21
C PHE A 293 -1.42 1.00 12.18
N ILE A 294 -0.83 1.76 13.10
CA ILE A 294 0.21 1.26 14.02
C ILE A 294 -0.33 0.24 15.02
N ILE A 295 -1.55 0.42 15.52
CA ILE A 295 -2.19 -0.56 16.40
C ILE A 295 -2.40 -1.88 15.66
N SER A 296 -2.77 -1.81 14.38
CA SER A 296 -2.91 -2.99 13.54
C SER A 296 -1.58 -3.68 13.24
N THR A 297 -0.42 -3.04 13.43
CA THR A 297 0.89 -3.68 13.27
C THR A 297 1.39 -4.35 14.54
N PHE A 298 0.99 -3.88 15.73
CA PHE A 298 1.40 -4.52 16.99
C PHE A 298 1.00 -5.99 17.10
N VAL A 299 -0.16 -6.39 16.56
CA VAL A 299 -0.56 -7.81 16.53
C VAL A 299 0.40 -8.68 15.72
N VAL A 300 1.06 -8.12 14.69
CA VAL A 300 2.01 -8.85 13.84
C VAL A 300 3.24 -9.24 14.64
N VAL A 301 3.77 -8.28 15.42
CA VAL A 301 4.96 -8.47 16.26
C VAL A 301 4.70 -9.51 17.35
N GLU A 302 3.51 -9.50 17.97
CA GLU A 302 3.16 -10.48 19.00
C GLU A 302 2.94 -11.91 18.44
N LEU A 303 2.50 -12.01 17.19
CA LEU A 303 2.28 -13.29 16.52
C LEU A 303 3.56 -13.94 16.01
N ALA A 304 4.54 -13.13 15.61
CA ALA A 304 5.86 -13.60 15.23
C ALA A 304 6.46 -14.46 16.37
N GLY A 305 7.05 -15.60 15.99
CA GLY A 305 7.82 -16.45 16.89
C GLY A 305 9.30 -16.35 16.57
N GLU A 306 10.12 -16.80 17.52
CA GLU A 306 11.57 -16.87 17.32
C GLU A 306 11.89 -17.66 16.03
N GLY A 307 12.80 -17.12 15.22
CA GLY A 307 13.23 -17.72 13.97
C GLY A 307 12.27 -17.56 12.77
N ASN A 308 11.04 -17.07 12.94
CA ASN A 308 10.09 -16.89 11.82
C ASN A 308 9.50 -15.47 11.70
N GLU A 309 10.10 -14.49 12.39
CA GLU A 309 9.64 -13.11 12.46
C GLU A 309 9.45 -12.48 11.07
N GLY A 310 10.48 -12.57 10.22
CA GLY A 310 10.43 -12.05 8.85
C GLY A 310 9.35 -12.71 7.99
N ALA A 311 9.17 -14.03 8.11
CA ALA A 311 8.16 -14.75 7.33
C ALA A 311 6.74 -14.40 7.77
N VAL A 312 6.48 -14.29 9.08
CA VAL A 312 5.18 -13.87 9.62
C VAL A 312 4.87 -12.42 9.24
N TYR A 313 5.85 -11.53 9.38
CA TYR A 313 5.70 -10.12 9.03
C TYR A 313 5.43 -9.95 7.53
N GLY A 314 6.23 -10.62 6.69
CA GLY A 314 6.07 -10.61 5.23
C GLY A 314 4.73 -11.19 4.79
N LEU A 315 4.27 -12.29 5.41
CA LEU A 315 2.97 -12.89 5.13
C LEU A 315 1.83 -11.93 5.48
N LEU A 316 1.79 -11.40 6.71
CA LEU A 316 0.70 -10.54 7.16
C LEU A 316 0.65 -9.22 6.37
N THR A 317 1.80 -8.66 6.03
CA THR A 317 1.91 -7.48 5.15
C THR A 317 1.38 -7.79 3.74
N THR A 318 1.77 -8.94 3.17
CA THR A 318 1.28 -9.39 1.86
C THR A 318 -0.23 -9.56 1.86
N VAL A 319 -0.78 -10.23 2.88
CA VAL A 319 -2.22 -10.46 3.03
C VAL A 319 -3.01 -9.14 3.07
N SER A 320 -2.52 -8.14 3.82
CA SER A 320 -3.12 -6.81 3.83
C SER A 320 -3.11 -6.16 2.44
N ASN A 321 -1.99 -6.23 1.71
CA ASN A 321 -1.87 -5.66 0.37
C ASN A 321 -2.72 -6.40 -0.69
N LEU A 322 -2.94 -7.71 -0.54
CA LEU A 322 -3.77 -8.51 -1.45
C LEU A 322 -5.25 -8.13 -1.41
N SER A 323 -5.72 -7.53 -0.31
CA SER A 323 -7.10 -7.08 -0.18
C SER A 323 -7.46 -5.90 -1.11
N ILE A 324 -6.47 -5.04 -1.43
CA ILE A 324 -6.63 -3.82 -2.24
C ILE A 324 -7.13 -4.11 -3.67
N PRO A 325 -6.46 -4.94 -4.50
CA PRO A 325 -6.89 -5.18 -5.87
C PRO A 325 -8.28 -5.85 -5.96
N VAL A 326 -8.59 -6.74 -4.99
CA VAL A 326 -9.91 -7.35 -4.88
C VAL A 326 -10.96 -6.26 -4.60
N ALA A 327 -10.73 -5.42 -3.58
CA ALA A 327 -11.61 -4.30 -3.24
C ALA A 327 -11.82 -3.34 -4.43
N LYS A 328 -10.74 -2.97 -5.14
CA LYS A 328 -10.81 -2.10 -6.33
C LYS A 328 -11.62 -2.71 -7.46
N THR A 329 -11.55 -4.03 -7.64
CA THR A 329 -12.37 -4.73 -8.63
C THR A 329 -13.86 -4.63 -8.27
N ILE A 330 -14.21 -4.84 -7.00
CA ILE A 330 -15.59 -4.70 -6.51
C ILE A 330 -16.05 -3.25 -6.66
N THR A 331 -15.24 -2.26 -6.26
CA THR A 331 -15.51 -0.82 -6.45
C THR A 331 -15.86 -0.49 -7.89
N LYS A 332 -15.03 -0.95 -8.85
CA LYS A 332 -15.25 -0.67 -10.28
C LYS A 332 -16.53 -1.31 -10.81
N ASN A 333 -16.84 -2.53 -10.38
CA ASN A 333 -18.09 -3.21 -10.76
C ASN A 333 -19.32 -2.51 -10.20
N VAL A 334 -19.28 -2.02 -8.96
CA VAL A 334 -20.37 -1.24 -8.36
C VAL A 334 -20.53 0.08 -9.11
N ALA A 335 -19.43 0.82 -9.30
CA ALA A 335 -19.41 2.12 -9.97
C ALA A 335 -19.95 2.07 -11.41
N ALA A 336 -19.79 0.94 -12.12
CA ALA A 336 -20.29 0.76 -13.48
C ALA A 336 -21.83 0.88 -13.62
N ASN A 337 -22.58 0.85 -12.51
CA ASN A 337 -24.04 1.00 -12.50
C ASN A 337 -24.50 2.45 -12.24
N PHE A 338 -23.58 3.38 -12.01
CA PHE A 338 -23.88 4.78 -11.64
C PHE A 338 -23.19 5.77 -12.58
N LYS A 339 -23.75 6.99 -12.71
CA LYS A 339 -23.17 8.11 -13.47
C LYS A 339 -22.08 8.81 -12.65
N VAL A 340 -20.93 8.16 -12.55
CA VAL A 340 -19.78 8.64 -11.75
C VAL A 340 -18.48 8.73 -12.57
N THR A 341 -18.61 8.90 -13.89
CA THR A 341 -17.47 9.12 -14.78
C THR A 341 -17.07 10.60 -14.82
N ASN A 342 -15.89 10.91 -15.36
CA ASN A 342 -15.41 12.29 -15.44
C ASN A 342 -16.40 13.20 -16.17
N ASP A 343 -16.96 12.74 -17.29
CA ASP A 343 -17.93 13.50 -18.10
C ASP A 343 -19.20 13.79 -17.28
N ASP A 344 -19.68 12.81 -16.51
CA ASP A 344 -20.85 12.97 -15.64
C ASP A 344 -20.60 14.02 -14.54
N ILE A 345 -19.43 13.95 -13.89
CA ILE A 345 -19.06 14.87 -12.81
C ILE A 345 -18.93 16.31 -13.32
N VAL A 346 -18.44 16.50 -14.55
CA VAL A 346 -18.36 17.82 -15.20
C VAL A 346 -19.75 18.41 -15.47
N GLU A 347 -20.72 17.58 -15.85
CA GLU A 347 -22.09 18.03 -16.12
C GLU A 347 -22.80 18.55 -14.86
N ASP A 348 -22.41 18.03 -13.68
CA ASP A 348 -22.88 18.48 -12.36
C ASP A 348 -24.41 18.54 -12.22
N THR A 349 -25.12 17.61 -12.86
CA THR A 349 -26.58 17.54 -12.80
C THR A 349 -27.06 17.02 -11.45
N LYS A 350 -28.34 17.27 -11.13
CA LYS A 350 -28.95 16.76 -9.89
C LYS A 350 -28.96 15.23 -9.83
N GLU A 351 -29.08 14.55 -10.98
CA GLU A 351 -29.02 13.10 -11.07
C GLU A 351 -27.62 12.59 -10.70
N VAL A 352 -26.57 13.18 -11.25
CA VAL A 352 -25.17 12.83 -10.95
C VAL A 352 -24.86 13.03 -9.46
N ARG A 353 -25.36 14.11 -8.84
CA ARG A 353 -25.16 14.33 -7.39
C ARG A 353 -25.82 13.25 -6.52
N TRP A 354 -26.97 12.73 -6.94
CA TRP A 354 -27.62 11.59 -6.28
C TRP A 354 -26.83 10.30 -6.49
N ASP A 355 -26.36 10.02 -7.70
CA ASP A 355 -25.52 8.85 -7.99
C ASP A 355 -24.21 8.87 -7.18
N VAL A 356 -23.55 10.01 -7.10
CA VAL A 356 -22.39 10.21 -6.22
C VAL A 356 -22.77 9.94 -4.76
N THR A 357 -23.91 10.46 -4.30
CA THR A 357 -24.39 10.22 -2.93
C THR A 357 -24.61 8.72 -2.67
N TYR A 358 -25.24 7.99 -3.59
CA TYR A 358 -25.47 6.56 -3.43
C TYR A 358 -24.18 5.74 -3.40
N VAL A 359 -23.23 6.05 -4.29
CA VAL A 359 -21.94 5.34 -4.34
C VAL A 359 -21.13 5.57 -3.06
N TYR A 360 -21.16 6.78 -2.49
CA TYR A 360 -20.52 7.04 -1.19
C TYR A 360 -21.26 6.38 -0.02
N ILE A 361 -22.59 6.33 -0.01
CA ILE A 361 -23.34 5.56 1.00
C ILE A 361 -22.96 4.08 0.95
N ILE A 362 -22.83 3.50 -0.24
CA ILE A 362 -22.36 2.12 -0.41
C ILE A 362 -20.93 1.98 0.13
N LYS A 363 -20.03 2.91 -0.21
CA LYS A 363 -18.65 2.93 0.30
C LYS A 363 -18.64 2.87 1.83
N TYR A 364 -19.30 3.82 2.50
CA TYR A 364 -19.31 3.89 3.96
C TYR A 364 -19.98 2.67 4.60
N SER A 365 -21.05 2.15 4.00
CA SER A 365 -21.71 0.93 4.50
C SER A 365 -20.78 -0.29 4.44
N LEU A 366 -20.06 -0.46 3.33
CA LEU A 366 -19.07 -1.54 3.19
C LEU A 366 -17.88 -1.32 4.11
N ASN A 367 -17.36 -0.08 4.24
CA ASN A 367 -16.29 0.22 5.17
C ASN A 367 -16.72 -0.10 6.61
N LEU A 368 -17.92 0.26 7.06
CA LEU A 368 -18.44 -0.12 8.38
C LEU A 368 -18.67 -1.63 8.53
N LEU A 369 -19.04 -2.32 7.45
CA LEU A 369 -19.17 -3.79 7.44
C LEU A 369 -17.84 -4.49 7.77
N SER A 370 -16.69 -3.85 7.52
CA SER A 370 -15.38 -4.37 7.93
C SER A 370 -15.29 -4.63 9.45
N LEU A 371 -16.07 -3.90 10.26
CA LEU A 371 -16.14 -4.06 11.72
C LEU A 371 -16.78 -5.38 12.15
N VAL A 372 -17.56 -6.04 11.30
CA VAL A 372 -18.11 -7.38 11.59
C VAL A 372 -16.99 -8.41 11.77
N PHE A 373 -15.84 -8.19 11.13
CA PHE A 373 -14.66 -9.05 11.29
C PHE A 373 -13.81 -8.66 12.51
N LEU A 374 -14.08 -7.53 13.16
CA LEU A 374 -13.30 -7.05 14.31
C LEU A 374 -13.22 -8.02 15.51
N PRO A 375 -14.24 -8.82 15.85
CA PRO A 375 -14.13 -9.84 16.90
C PRO A 375 -13.04 -10.89 16.61
N MET A 376 -12.62 -11.02 15.35
CA MET A 376 -11.55 -11.89 14.91
C MET A 376 -10.16 -11.32 15.27
N LEU A 377 -9.99 -10.01 15.39
CA LEU A 377 -8.75 -9.43 15.91
C LEU A 377 -8.68 -9.68 17.43
N PRO A 378 -7.55 -10.06 18.05
CA PRO A 378 -7.41 -10.07 19.51
C PRO A 378 -7.51 -8.65 20.10
N ALA A 379 -7.98 -8.51 21.33
CA ALA A 379 -8.21 -7.21 21.96
C ALA A 379 -6.92 -6.51 22.42
N GLN A 380 -5.87 -7.25 22.76
CA GLN A 380 -4.60 -6.71 23.27
C GLN A 380 -3.47 -7.74 23.21
N LYS A 381 -2.23 -7.30 23.49
CA LYS A 381 -1.01 -8.14 23.63
C LYS A 381 -1.25 -9.39 24.49
N ALA A 382 -1.73 -9.21 25.73
CA ALA A 382 -1.96 -10.31 26.67
C ALA A 382 -2.92 -11.39 26.13
N GLN A 383 -4.01 -10.97 25.48
CA GLN A 383 -4.95 -11.91 24.88
C GLN A 383 -4.35 -12.62 23.66
N THR A 384 -3.49 -11.95 22.90
CA THR A 384 -2.79 -12.55 21.75
C THR A 384 -1.83 -13.64 22.22
N GLN A 385 -1.06 -13.38 23.29
CA GLN A 385 -0.17 -14.38 23.89
C GLN A 385 -0.96 -15.55 24.50
N GLU A 386 -2.10 -15.28 25.15
CA GLU A 386 -2.98 -16.35 25.63
C GLU A 386 -3.52 -17.21 24.47
N LEU A 387 -3.93 -16.58 23.36
CA LEU A 387 -4.43 -17.27 22.18
C LEU A 387 -3.34 -18.09 21.49
N LYS A 388 -2.10 -17.59 21.47
CA LYS A 388 -0.93 -18.32 20.96
C LYS A 388 -0.66 -19.57 21.81
N ARG A 389 -0.77 -19.46 23.13
CA ARG A 389 -0.51 -20.58 24.07
C ARG A 389 -1.66 -21.60 24.16
N LYS A 390 -2.92 -21.15 24.15
CA LYS A 390 -4.10 -21.98 24.45
C LYS A 390 -5.07 -22.17 23.27
N GLY A 391 -4.88 -21.47 22.16
CA GLY A 391 -5.86 -21.36 21.07
C GLY A 391 -6.08 -22.62 20.23
N GLY A 392 -5.25 -23.65 20.41
CA GLY A 392 -5.31 -24.90 19.63
C GLY A 392 -4.83 -24.74 18.18
N LYS A 393 -4.83 -25.87 17.47
CA LYS A 393 -4.42 -25.97 16.06
C LYS A 393 -5.55 -26.57 15.21
N SER A 394 -5.70 -26.11 13.97
CA SER A 394 -6.65 -26.66 13.00
C SER A 394 -6.02 -26.73 11.60
N LYS A 395 -5.81 -27.95 11.11
CA LYS A 395 -5.29 -28.21 9.75
C LYS A 395 -6.21 -27.71 8.66
N LEU A 396 -7.52 -27.85 8.85
CA LEU A 396 -8.52 -27.41 7.88
C LEU A 396 -8.50 -25.88 7.70
N LEU A 397 -8.47 -25.12 8.80
CA LEU A 397 -8.45 -23.66 8.74
C LEU A 397 -7.12 -23.11 8.24
N GLY A 398 -6.00 -23.76 8.58
CA GLY A 398 -4.70 -23.46 7.99
C GLY A 398 -4.69 -23.68 6.47
N PHE A 399 -5.28 -24.78 5.99
CA PHE A 399 -5.40 -25.06 4.56
C PHE A 399 -6.29 -24.03 3.83
N ILE A 400 -7.47 -23.73 4.38
CA ILE A 400 -8.37 -22.68 3.84
C ILE A 400 -7.64 -21.35 3.72
N THR A 401 -6.80 -21.03 4.72
CA THR A 401 -5.97 -19.82 4.73
C THR A 401 -5.03 -19.74 3.54
N ILE A 402 -4.30 -20.81 3.24
CA ILE A 402 -3.44 -20.87 2.06
C ILE A 402 -4.25 -20.71 0.77
N VAL A 403 -5.42 -21.35 0.68
CA VAL A 403 -6.25 -21.33 -0.53
C VAL A 403 -6.70 -19.92 -0.88
N TYR A 404 -7.31 -19.17 0.06
CA TYR A 404 -7.80 -17.83 -0.27
C TYR A 404 -6.67 -16.81 -0.50
N ILE A 405 -5.52 -16.95 0.18
CA ILE A 405 -4.35 -16.09 -0.06
C ILE A 405 -3.80 -16.34 -1.45
N THR A 406 -3.64 -17.62 -1.83
CA THR A 406 -3.13 -17.99 -3.16
C THR A 406 -4.09 -17.51 -4.25
N PHE A 407 -5.39 -17.67 -4.05
CA PHE A 407 -6.40 -17.11 -4.95
C PHE A 407 -6.29 -15.58 -5.05
N GLY A 408 -6.18 -14.88 -3.91
CA GLY A 408 -6.01 -13.42 -3.88
C GLY A 408 -4.75 -12.95 -4.58
N LEU A 409 -3.63 -13.70 -4.45
CA LEU A 409 -2.38 -13.43 -5.14
C LEU A 409 -2.52 -13.61 -6.66
N CYS A 410 -3.05 -14.75 -7.10
CA CYS A 410 -3.33 -15.00 -8.52
C CYS A 410 -4.26 -13.93 -9.10
N TRP A 411 -5.31 -13.55 -8.36
CA TRP A 411 -6.24 -12.49 -8.76
C TRP A 411 -5.54 -11.13 -8.89
N SER A 412 -4.74 -10.75 -7.90
CA SER A 412 -3.97 -9.51 -7.90
C SER A 412 -3.05 -9.42 -9.12
N VAL A 413 -2.27 -10.48 -9.38
CA VAL A 413 -1.37 -10.56 -10.53
C VAL A 413 -2.17 -10.46 -11.83
N MET A 414 -3.26 -11.21 -11.96
CA MET A 414 -4.13 -11.19 -13.14
C MET A 414 -4.69 -9.79 -13.41
N VAL A 415 -5.28 -9.11 -12.41
CA VAL A 415 -5.88 -7.77 -12.56
C VAL A 415 -4.83 -6.72 -12.90
N ASN A 416 -3.65 -6.77 -12.27
CA ASN A 416 -2.57 -5.83 -12.55
C ASN A 416 -2.04 -6.02 -13.99
N ILE A 417 -1.80 -7.26 -14.42
CA ILE A 417 -1.37 -7.56 -15.79
C ILE A 417 -2.42 -7.10 -16.81
N MET A 418 -3.70 -7.43 -16.60
CA MET A 418 -4.78 -7.03 -17.50
C MET A 418 -4.94 -5.51 -17.61
N SER A 419 -4.58 -4.77 -16.57
CA SER A 419 -4.64 -3.30 -16.58
C SER A 419 -3.52 -2.65 -17.41
N ILE A 420 -2.40 -3.36 -17.61
CA ILE A 420 -1.25 -2.87 -18.37
C ILE A 420 -1.45 -3.06 -19.88
N TYR A 421 -2.01 -4.21 -20.30
CA TYR A 421 -2.16 -4.51 -21.73
C TYR A 421 -3.34 -3.75 -22.36
N PRO A 422 -3.14 -3.02 -23.48
CA PRO A 422 -4.20 -2.25 -24.14
C PRO A 422 -5.39 -3.09 -24.59
N SER A 423 -5.17 -4.36 -24.96
CA SER A 423 -6.21 -5.28 -25.42
C SER A 423 -7.14 -5.74 -24.28
N THR A 424 -6.69 -5.67 -23.03
CA THR A 424 -7.43 -6.16 -21.86
C THR A 424 -7.85 -5.04 -20.90
N SER A 425 -7.23 -3.86 -21.00
CA SER A 425 -7.57 -2.69 -20.18
C SER A 425 -9.01 -2.21 -20.38
N CYS A 426 -9.61 -2.54 -21.53
CA CYS A 426 -11.01 -2.26 -21.85
C CYS A 426 -12.01 -3.22 -21.17
N LEU A 427 -11.58 -4.32 -20.55
CA LEU A 427 -12.48 -5.26 -19.88
C LEU A 427 -13.18 -4.61 -18.69
N LYS A 428 -14.49 -4.84 -18.56
CA LYS A 428 -15.28 -4.39 -17.39
C LYS A 428 -14.71 -4.90 -16.07
N LEU A 429 -14.12 -6.09 -16.08
CA LEU A 429 -13.46 -6.70 -14.93
C LEU A 429 -12.34 -5.84 -14.34
N VAL A 430 -11.59 -5.11 -15.19
CA VAL A 430 -10.54 -4.17 -14.75
C VAL A 430 -11.02 -2.72 -14.73
N GLY A 431 -12.33 -2.48 -14.90
CA GLY A 431 -12.94 -1.15 -14.90
C GLY A 431 -12.93 -0.43 -16.25
N GLY A 432 -12.66 -1.14 -17.35
CA GLY A 432 -12.81 -0.60 -18.70
C GLY A 432 -14.28 -0.52 -19.14
N LYS A 433 -14.59 0.36 -20.11
CA LYS A 433 -15.95 0.58 -20.63
C LYS A 433 -16.52 -0.62 -21.44
N GLY A 434 -15.76 -1.70 -21.58
CA GLY A 434 -16.02 -2.82 -22.47
C GLY A 434 -15.17 -2.73 -23.72
N CYS A 435 -14.51 -3.82 -24.10
CA CYS A 435 -13.74 -3.89 -25.34
C CYS A 435 -14.70 -3.83 -26.53
N LYS A 436 -14.53 -2.83 -27.40
CA LYS A 436 -15.20 -2.83 -28.71
C LYS A 436 -14.65 -4.03 -29.48
N LYS A 437 -15.52 -4.88 -30.04
CA LYS A 437 -15.07 -5.90 -30.99
C LYS A 437 -14.37 -5.18 -32.14
N SER A 438 -13.13 -5.55 -32.45
CA SER A 438 -12.54 -5.23 -33.74
C SER A 438 -13.37 -5.94 -34.81
N GLU A 439 -14.18 -5.19 -35.55
CA GLU A 439 -14.75 -5.66 -36.82
C GLU A 439 -13.65 -5.79 -37.88
#